data_AF-A0A9D6QAB2-F1
#
_entry.id   AF-A0A9D6QAB2-F1
#
_cell.length_a   1.000
_cell.length_b   1.000
_cell.length_c   1.000
_cell.angle_alpha   90.00
_cell.angle_beta   90.00
_cell.angle_gamma   90.00
#
_symmetry.space_group_name_H-M   'P 1'
#
loop_
_entity.id
_entity.type
_entity.pdbx_description
1 polymer ?
#
loop_
_entity_poly.entity_id
_entity_poly.type
_entity_poly.pdbx_seq_one_letter_code
_entity_poly.pdbx_strand_id
1 'polypeptide(L)' 'MKVRYFYPLIGFVVPTLVIGYGIVIPRSCIAGLNDLTIGFASSVIGACATYYFGVRAVSHDLNPGGS' A
#
# COMPACT_ATOMS: atom_id res chain seq x y z
N MET A 1 -13.37 -11.65 0.97
CA MET A 1 -13.06 -10.43 1.76
C MET A 1 -14.03 -9.33 1.35
N LYS A 2 -14.69 -8.67 2.32
CA LYS A 2 -15.63 -7.56 1.99
C LYS A 2 -14.85 -6.38 1.40
N VAL A 3 -15.35 -5.83 0.29
CA VAL A 3 -14.76 -4.67 -0.42
C VAL A 3 -14.50 -3.48 0.53
N ARG A 4 -15.25 -3.42 1.64
CA ARG A 4 -15.12 -2.38 2.65
C ARG A 4 -13.76 -2.34 3.37
N TYR A 5 -13.00 -3.43 3.40
CA TYR A 5 -11.65 -3.43 3.98
C TYR A 5 -10.60 -2.74 3.10
N PHE A 6 -10.91 -2.47 1.84
CA PHE A 6 -9.99 -1.79 0.93
C PHE A 6 -10.05 -0.25 1.03
N TYR A 7 -11.09 0.33 1.63
CA TYR A 7 -11.20 1.78 1.84
C TYR A 7 -10.01 2.40 2.60
N PRO A 8 -9.59 1.89 3.77
CA PRO A 8 -8.43 2.43 4.48
C PRO A 8 -7.12 2.24 3.70
N LEU A 9 -6.99 1.14 2.96
CA LEU A 9 -5.80 0.89 2.14
C LEU A 9 -5.72 1.89 0.97
N ILE A 10 -6.83 2.11 0.26
CA ILE A 10 -6.91 3.10 -0.82
C ILE A 10 -6.68 4.52 -0.27
N GLY A 11 -7.26 4.83 0.90
CA GLY A 11 -7.07 6.12 1.57
C GLY A 11 -5.65 6.39 2.04
N PHE A 12 -4.81 5.37 2.18
CA PHE A 12 -3.38 5.51 2.44
C PHE A 12 -2.58 5.55 1.13
N VAL A 13 -2.76 4.55 0.26
CA VAL A 13 -1.95 4.36 -0.95
C VAL A 13 -2.10 5.50 -1.95
N VAL A 14 -3.33 5.96 -2.19
CA VAL A 14 -3.60 7.02 -3.17
C VAL A 14 -2.89 8.34 -2.81
N PRO A 15 -3.08 8.94 -1.63
CA PRO A 15 -2.38 10.17 -1.28
C PRO A 15 -0.87 9.97 -1.16
N THR A 16 -0.40 8.81 -0.69
CA THR A 16 1.03 8.49 -0.64
C THR A 16 1.66 8.48 -2.03
N LEU A 17 1.04 7.85 -3.03
CA LEU A 17 1.52 7.84 -4.41
C LEU A 17 1.46 9.23 -5.05
N VAL A 18 0.38 9.98 -4.82
CA VAL A 18 0.22 11.34 -5.38
C VAL A 18 1.28 12.29 -4.83
N ILE A 19 1.57 12.27 -3.53
CA ILE A 19 2.57 13.14 -2.93
C ILE A 19 3.98 12.67 -3.31
N GLY A 20 4.26 11.37 -3.19
CA GLY A 20 5.57 10.79 -3.49
C GLY A 20 5.95 10.98 -4.95
N TYR A 21 5.18 10.41 -5.88
CA TYR A 21 5.48 10.46 -7.31
C TYR A 21 5.06 11.77 -8.00
N GLY A 22 4.05 12.47 -7.50
CA GLY A 22 3.53 13.68 -8.14
C GLY A 22 4.17 14.99 -7.67
N ILE A 23 4.65 15.05 -6.42
CA ILE A 23 5.18 16.30 -5.84
C ILE A 23 6.67 16.16 -5.50
N VAL A 24 7.06 15.12 -4.78
CA VAL A 24 8.42 15.00 -4.21
C VAL A 24 9.44 14.52 -5.23
N ILE A 25 9.15 13.44 -5.95
CA ILE A 25 10.06 12.82 -6.92
C ILE A 25 10.34 13.72 -8.14
N PRO A 26 9.34 14.43 -8.75
CA PRO A 26 9.58 15.26 -9.93
C PRO A 26 10.32 16.57 -9.64
N ARG A 27 10.19 17.08 -8.41
CA ARG A 27 10.86 18.32 -7.95
C ARG A 27 12.32 18.13 -7.59
N SER A 28 12.77 16.88 -7.45
CA SER A 28 14.18 16.56 -7.24
C SER A 28 14.78 16.23 -8.60
N CYS A 29 15.76 17.00 -9.07
CA CYS A 29 16.39 16.93 -10.39
C CYS A 29 17.14 15.62 -10.74
N ILE A 30 16.67 14.47 -10.25
CA ILE A 30 17.03 13.10 -10.67
C ILE A 30 15.75 12.48 -11.24
N ALA A 31 15.34 12.98 -12.40
CA ALA A 31 14.17 12.52 -13.13
C ALA A 31 14.49 11.22 -13.87
N GLY A 32 14.53 10.11 -13.14
CA GLY A 32 14.70 8.76 -13.67
C GLY A 32 14.30 7.71 -12.62
N LEU A 33 14.10 6.46 -13.05
CA LEU A 33 14.01 5.29 -12.16
C LEU A 33 15.28 5.19 -11.30
N ASN A 34 15.28 5.92 -10.19
CA ASN A 34 16.34 6.02 -9.20
C ASN A 34 16.04 5.03 -8.05
N ASP A 35 17.07 4.57 -7.34
CA ASP A 35 16.97 3.85 -6.06
C ASP A 35 15.91 4.41 -5.10
N LEU A 36 15.69 5.74 -5.06
CA LEU A 36 14.65 6.39 -4.27
C LEU A 36 13.24 6.04 -4.75
N THR A 37 13.01 6.00 -6.06
CA THR A 37 11.73 5.58 -6.66
C THR A 37 11.47 4.11 -6.39
N ILE A 38 12.50 3.27 -6.49
CA ILE A 38 12.43 1.83 -6.24
C ILE A 38 12.20 1.55 -4.75
N GLY A 39 12.91 2.25 -3.86
CA GLY A 39 12.76 2.14 -2.41
C GLY A 39 11.41 2.65 -1.90
N PHE A 40 10.89 3.72 -2.51
CA PHE A 40 9.54 4.20 -2.22
C PHE A 40 8.49 3.19 -2.70
N ALA A 41 8.61 2.66 -3.92
CA ALA A 41 7.72 1.63 -4.44
C ALA A 41 7.73 0.38 -3.56
N SER A 42 8.91 -0.13 -3.19
CA SER A 42 9.05 -1.34 -2.38
C SER A 42 8.44 -1.14 -0.98
N SER A 43 8.57 0.05 -0.39
CA SER A 43 7.94 0.39 0.88
C SER A 43 6.41 0.41 0.79
N VAL A 44 5.85 1.00 -0.28
CA VAL A 44 4.39 1.03 -0.51
C VAL A 44 3.85 -0.38 -0.76
N ILE A 45 4.55 -1.19 -1.56
CA ILE A 45 4.19 -2.60 -1.80
C ILE A 45 4.25 -3.40 -0.50
N GLY A 46 5.30 -3.22 0.31
CA GLY A 46 5.44 -3.86 1.61
C GLY A 46 4.28 -3.52 2.55
N ALA A 47 3.93 -2.24 2.65
CA ALA A 47 2.78 -1.78 3.44
C ALA A 47 1.46 -2.42 2.97
N CYS A 48 1.25 -2.49 1.65
CA CYS A 48 0.07 -3.14 1.08
C CYS A 48 0.02 -4.63 1.41
N ALA A 49 1.15 -5.33 1.28
CA ALA A 49 1.26 -6.75 1.59
C ALA A 49 0.98 -7.01 3.07
N THR A 50 1.60 -6.27 3.98
CA THR A 50 1.38 -6.41 5.43
C THR A 50 -0.07 -6.15 5.81
N TYR A 51 -0.70 -5.12 5.25
CA TYR A 51 -2.12 -4.85 5.49
C TYR A 51 -3.01 -5.99 4.99
N TYR A 52 -2.75 -6.49 3.78
CA TYR A 52 -3.50 -7.60 3.21
C TYR A 52 -3.38 -8.88 4.04
N PHE A 53 -2.16 -9.25 4.44
CA PHE A 53 -1.93 -10.42 5.29
C PHE A 53 -2.58 -10.25 6.68
N GLY A 54 -2.50 -9.07 7.28
CA GLY A 54 -3.16 -8.79 8.56
C GLY A 54 -4.69 -8.91 8.48
N VAL A 55 -5.31 -8.32 7.46
CA VAL A 55 -6.77 -8.45 7.23
C VAL A 55 -7.16 -9.89 6.96
N ARG A 56 -6.33 -10.65 6.21
CA ARG A 56 -6.57 -12.07 5.94
C ARG A 56 -6.49 -12.92 7.20
N ALA A 57 -5.50 -12.68 8.05
CA ALA A 57 -5.33 -13.37 9.33
C ALA A 57 -6.56 -13.14 10.24
N VAL A 58 -6.94 -11.88 10.46
CA VAL A 58 -8.14 -11.53 11.25
C VAL A 58 -9.42 -12.11 10.63
N SER A 59 -9.57 -12.08 9.31
CA SER A 59 -10.75 -12.65 8.65
C SER A 59 -10.84 -14.17 8.78
N HIS A 60 -9.69 -14.85 8.85
CA HIS A 60 -9.62 -16.29 9.07
C HIS A 60 -9.97 -16.63 10.53
N ASP A 61 -9.45 -15.87 11.50
CA ASP A 61 -9.79 -16.02 12.93
C ASP A 61 -11.26 -15.72 13.22
N LEU A 62 -11.87 -14.77 12.49
CA LEU A 62 -13.30 -14.44 12.61
C LEU A 62 -14.21 -15.46 11.91
N ASN A 63 -13.66 -16.37 11.09
CA ASN A 63 -14.40 -17.45 10.44
C ASN A 63 -13.80 -18.84 10.80
N PRO A 64 -13.78 -19.24 12.09
CA PRO A 64 -13.27 -20.54 12.50
C PRO A 64 -14.26 -21.69 12.19
N GLY A 65 -15.46 -21.37 11.70
CA GLY A 65 -16.52 -22.32 11.38
C GLY A 65 -17.08 -22.10 9.97
N GLY A 66 -16.36 -22.57 8.95
CA GLY A 66 -16.98 -22.89 7.67
C GLY A 66 -17.76 -24.21 7.85
N SER A 67 -19.09 -24.09 8.01
CA SER A 67 -20.04 -25.21 7.87
C SER A 67 -20.15 -25.62 6.40
#